data_AF-A0A2E9LJP6-F1
#
_entry.id   AF-A0A2E9LJP6-F1
#
_cell.length_a   1.000
_cell.length_b   1.000
_cell.length_c   1.000
_cell.angle_alpha   90.00
_cell.angle_beta   90.00
_cell.angle_gamma   90.00
#
_symmetry.space_group_name_H-M   'P 1'
#
loop_
_entity.id
_entity.type
_entity.pdbx_description
1 polymer ?
#
loop_
_entity_poly.entity_id
_entity_poly.type
_entity_poly.pdbx_seq_one_letter_code
_entity_poly.pdbx_strand_id
1 'polypeptide(L)'
;MALNYPNELRDPVHGLIRLSDQEIELINTGPFQRLRRIRQLAAADLVFPGAVHTRFDHSLGTMHIAGRLLNHLRLTNEIDDSDVEIVRLAALLHDIGHGPFSHVSDYLLGKYYDKATVGETPREKIHEKVTVDIINNLEVISSLLTTNQKIGISKIILGDSSRDYRRDIERYC
;
A
#
# COMPACT_ATOMS: atom_id res chain seq x y z
N MET A 1 8.68 -1.59 22.41
CA MET A 1 8.10 -2.89 22.80
C MET A 1 8.12 -3.69 21.53
N ALA A 2 8.82 -4.82 21.46
CA ALA A 2 9.07 -5.49 20.18
C ALA A 2 7.76 -5.77 19.42
N LEU A 3 7.72 -5.44 18.13
CA LEU A 3 6.56 -5.64 17.27
C LEU A 3 6.13 -7.12 17.31
N ASN A 4 4.88 -7.37 17.70
CA ASN A 4 4.30 -8.70 17.77
C ASN A 4 3.47 -8.98 16.51
N TYR A 5 3.71 -10.12 15.87
CA TYR A 5 3.01 -10.53 14.65
C TYR A 5 2.38 -11.92 14.87
N PRO A 6 1.22 -12.00 15.53
CA PRO A 6 0.63 -13.27 15.94
C PRO A 6 -0.02 -14.02 14.77
N ASN A 7 -0.25 -13.35 13.63
CA ASN A 7 -0.96 -13.89 12.49
C ASN A 7 0.00 -14.24 11.35
N GLU A 8 -0.34 -15.28 10.58
CA GLU A 8 0.50 -15.76 9.47
C GLU A 8 -0.34 -16.06 8.22
N LEU A 9 0.15 -15.63 7.06
CA LEU A 9 -0.44 -15.86 5.75
C LEU A 9 0.59 -16.54 4.84
N ARG A 10 0.15 -17.58 4.12
CA ARG A 10 1.00 -18.26 3.12
C ARG A 10 0.95 -17.52 1.79
N ASP A 11 2.12 -17.15 1.30
CA ASP A 11 2.33 -16.48 0.03
C ASP A 11 3.28 -17.32 -0.84
N PRO A 12 2.96 -17.55 -2.13
CA PRO A 12 3.79 -18.38 -3.00
C PRO A 12 5.16 -17.79 -3.34
N VAL A 13 5.36 -16.48 -3.17
CA VAL A 13 6.63 -15.78 -3.50
C VAL A 13 7.51 -15.65 -2.26
N HIS A 14 6.92 -15.27 -1.13
CA HIS A 14 7.63 -14.92 0.10
C HIS A 14 7.52 -15.98 1.21
N GLY A 15 6.77 -17.06 0.97
CA GLY A 15 6.58 -18.14 1.94
C GLY A 15 5.57 -17.74 3.01
N LEU A 16 6.05 -17.34 4.19
CA LEU A 16 5.19 -17.00 5.32
C LEU A 16 5.27 -15.51 5.61
N ILE A 17 4.15 -14.81 5.42
CA ILE A 17 3.99 -13.40 5.73
C ILE A 17 3.38 -13.29 7.13
N ARG A 18 4.11 -12.67 8.04
CA ARG A 18 3.64 -12.38 9.40
C ARG A 18 2.96 -11.02 9.47
N LEU A 19 1.84 -10.97 10.20
CA LEU A 19 0.91 -9.85 10.24
C LEU A 19 0.56 -9.46 11.67
N SER A 20 0.46 -8.16 11.94
CA SER A 20 -0.04 -7.61 13.19
C SER A 20 -1.57 -7.65 13.20
N ASP A 21 -2.19 -7.47 14.37
CA ASP A 21 -3.64 -7.43 14.45
C ASP A 21 -4.22 -6.24 13.66
N GLN A 22 -3.56 -5.08 13.72
CA GLN A 22 -3.96 -3.89 12.96
C GLN A 22 -3.85 -4.13 11.44
N GLU A 23 -2.79 -4.80 10.98
CA GLU A 23 -2.63 -5.17 9.56
C GLU A 23 -3.76 -6.12 9.12
N ILE A 24 -4.14 -7.09 9.94
CA ILE A 24 -5.27 -7.99 9.68
C ILE A 24 -6.60 -7.23 9.61
N GLU A 25 -6.86 -6.30 10.53
CA GLU A 25 -8.07 -5.48 10.51
C GLU A 25 -8.18 -4.68 9.21
N LEU A 26 -7.10 -4.02 8.79
CA LEU A 26 -7.03 -3.30 7.51
C LEU A 26 -7.23 -4.23 6.32
N ILE A 27 -6.58 -5.40 6.31
CA ILE A 27 -6.71 -6.40 5.24
C ILE A 27 -8.17 -6.85 5.10
N ASN A 28 -8.89 -7.01 6.21
CA ASN A 28 -10.26 -7.49 6.22
C ASN A 28 -11.31 -6.44 5.82
N THR A 29 -10.91 -5.18 5.60
CA THR A 29 -11.83 -4.15 5.13
C THR A 29 -12.26 -4.36 3.68
N GLY A 30 -13.49 -3.93 3.36
CA GLY A 30 -14.03 -4.00 1.99
C GLY A 30 -13.14 -3.34 0.92
N PRO A 31 -12.60 -2.12 1.14
CA PRO A 31 -11.67 -1.46 0.22
C PRO A 31 -10.42 -2.29 -0.07
N PHE A 32 -9.82 -2.92 0.94
CA PHE A 32 -8.64 -3.75 0.75
C PHE A 32 -8.97 -5.09 0.06
N GLN A 33 -10.03 -5.77 0.50
CA GLN A 33 -10.50 -7.02 -0.13
C GLN A 33 -10.92 -6.85 -1.59
N ARG A 34 -11.27 -5.63 -2.03
CA ARG A 34 -11.52 -5.31 -3.44
C ARG A 34 -10.30 -5.54 -4.32
N LEU A 35 -9.09 -5.38 -3.80
CA LEU A 35 -7.85 -5.55 -4.58
C LEU A 35 -7.69 -6.96 -5.15
N ARG A 36 -8.35 -7.98 -4.56
CA ARG A 36 -8.41 -9.36 -5.10
C ARG A 36 -9.05 -9.45 -6.49
N ARG A 37 -9.77 -8.42 -6.92
CA ARG A 37 -10.46 -8.36 -8.21
C ARG A 37 -9.75 -7.44 -9.21
N ILE A 38 -8.57 -6.93 -8.86
CA ILE A 38 -7.79 -6.01 -9.69
C ILE A 38 -6.47 -6.69 -10.03
N ARG A 39 -6.30 -7.02 -11.32
CA ARG A 39 -5.03 -7.56 -11.84
C ARG A 39 -3.93 -6.53 -11.68
N GLN A 40 -2.76 -6.98 -11.24
CA GLN A 40 -1.57 -6.12 -11.14
C GLN A 40 -1.19 -5.59 -12.53
N LEU A 41 -1.07 -6.49 -13.50
CA LEU A 41 -0.59 -6.20 -14.86
C LEU A 41 -1.73 -6.04 -15.89
N ALA A 42 -2.91 -5.57 -15.44
CA ALA A 42 -4.09 -5.36 -16.29
C ALA A 42 -4.43 -6.60 -17.15
N ALA A 43 -4.32 -6.49 -18.48
CA ALA A 43 -4.66 -7.55 -19.43
C ALA A 43 -3.46 -8.40 -19.89
N ALA A 44 -2.33 -8.33 -19.18
CA ALA A 44 -1.14 -9.11 -19.51
C ALA A 44 -1.40 -10.62 -19.46
N ASP A 45 -2.40 -11.08 -18.72
CA ASP A 45 -2.84 -12.48 -18.67
C ASP A 45 -3.33 -13.02 -20.02
N LEU A 46 -3.75 -12.15 -20.94
CA LEU A 46 -4.12 -12.53 -22.31
C LEU A 46 -2.91 -12.95 -23.17
N VAL A 47 -1.70 -12.54 -22.79
CA VAL A 47 -0.45 -12.90 -23.48
C VAL A 47 0.38 -13.87 -22.63
N PHE A 48 0.38 -13.67 -21.31
CA PHE A 48 1.12 -14.46 -20.33
C PHE A 48 0.14 -15.06 -19.32
N PRO A 49 -0.36 -16.30 -19.52
CA PRO A 49 -1.42 -16.89 -18.69
C PRO A 49 -1.11 -16.98 -17.18
N GLY A 50 0.17 -16.90 -16.79
CA GLY A 50 0.59 -16.84 -15.38
C GLY A 50 0.50 -15.46 -14.73
N ALA A 51 0.27 -14.38 -15.50
CA ALA A 51 0.18 -13.00 -15.01
C ALA A 51 -1.19 -12.68 -14.36
N VAL A 52 -1.67 -13.59 -13.50
CA VAL A 52 -2.99 -13.52 -12.86
C VAL A 52 -2.95 -12.95 -11.44
N HIS A 53 -1.77 -12.66 -10.90
CA HIS A 53 -1.62 -12.06 -9.57
C HIS A 53 -2.35 -10.70 -9.50
N THR A 54 -2.84 -10.41 -8.31
CA THR A 54 -3.70 -9.25 -8.07
C THR A 54 -2.97 -8.22 -7.23
N ARG A 55 -3.51 -6.99 -7.19
CA ARG A 55 -2.98 -5.94 -6.31
C ARG A 55 -3.03 -6.34 -4.83
N PHE A 56 -3.94 -7.25 -4.46
CA PHE A 56 -3.99 -7.77 -3.09
C PHE A 56 -2.71 -8.54 -2.73
N ASP A 57 -2.27 -9.44 -3.61
CA ASP A 57 -1.07 -10.25 -3.40
C ASP A 57 0.18 -9.36 -3.38
N HIS A 58 0.24 -8.40 -4.33
CA HIS A 58 1.27 -7.37 -4.40
C HIS A 58 1.38 -6.57 -3.10
N SER A 59 0.29 -5.96 -2.63
CA SER A 59 0.27 -5.18 -1.38
C SER A 59 0.77 -5.96 -0.16
N LEU A 60 0.45 -7.25 -0.06
CA LEU A 60 0.94 -8.10 1.02
C LEU A 60 2.45 -8.36 0.90
N GLY A 61 2.93 -8.69 -0.31
CA GLY A 61 4.35 -8.89 -0.58
C GLY A 61 5.16 -7.62 -0.29
N THR A 62 4.67 -6.47 -0.77
CA THR A 62 5.30 -5.16 -0.55
C THR A 62 5.46 -4.82 0.93
N MET A 63 4.40 -4.98 1.72
CA MET A 63 4.43 -4.75 3.16
C MET A 63 5.38 -5.72 3.89
N HIS A 64 5.43 -6.98 3.45
CA HIS A 64 6.37 -7.97 3.99
C HIS A 64 7.83 -7.57 3.72
N ILE A 65 8.17 -7.26 2.47
CA ILE A 65 9.53 -6.89 2.06
C ILE A 65 9.96 -5.57 2.70
N ALA A 66 9.10 -4.55 2.75
CA ALA A 66 9.40 -3.28 3.39
C ALA A 66 9.73 -3.47 4.88
N GLY A 67 8.93 -4.29 5.59
CA GLY A 67 9.20 -4.62 7.00
C GLY A 67 10.53 -5.35 7.19
N ARG A 68 10.87 -6.30 6.31
CA ARG A 68 12.16 -7.02 6.37
C ARG A 68 13.35 -6.10 6.10
N LEU A 69 13.23 -5.23 5.10
CA LEU A 69 14.27 -4.26 4.74
C LEU A 69 14.56 -3.34 5.93
N LEU A 70 13.55 -2.72 6.51
CA LEU A 70 13.77 -1.81 7.63
C LEU A 70 14.33 -2.53 8.86
N ASN A 71 13.85 -3.74 9.16
CA ASN A 71 14.42 -4.54 10.25
C ASN A 71 15.92 -4.83 10.06
N HIS A 72 16.38 -4.95 8.80
CA HIS A 72 17.81 -5.06 8.50
C HIS A 72 18.54 -3.72 8.68
N LEU A 73 17.94 -2.62 8.21
CA LEU A 73 18.52 -1.27 8.30
C LEU A 73 18.57 -0.69 9.72
N ARG A 74 17.77 -1.21 10.66
CA ARG A 74 17.84 -0.88 12.10
C ARG A 74 19.22 -1.09 12.70
N LEU A 75 20.02 -1.99 12.13
CA LEU A 75 21.37 -2.27 12.61
C LEU A 75 22.34 -1.10 12.36
N THR A 76 22.02 -0.21 11.42
CA THR A 76 22.91 0.86 10.97
C THR A 76 22.30 2.26 11.08
N ASN A 77 21.01 2.38 11.38
CA ASN A 77 20.28 3.66 11.40
C ASN A 77 19.40 3.76 12.65
N GLU A 78 19.10 4.99 13.05
CA GLU A 78 18.05 5.29 14.03
C GLU A 78 16.66 5.08 13.37
N ILE A 79 16.19 3.84 13.42
CA ILE A 79 14.86 3.39 13.00
C ILE A 79 14.21 2.70 14.19
N ASP A 80 13.06 3.21 14.63
CA ASP A 80 12.34 2.65 15.77
C ASP A 80 11.21 1.67 15.36
N ASP A 81 10.44 1.19 16.35
CA ASP A 81 9.26 0.34 16.13
C ASP A 81 8.13 1.06 15.38
N SER A 82 7.94 2.35 15.64
CA SER A 82 6.92 3.17 14.99
C SER A 82 7.24 3.40 13.51
N ASP A 83 8.51 3.63 13.16
CA ASP A 83 8.96 3.81 11.77
C ASP A 83 8.66 2.57 10.93
N VAL A 84 8.98 1.39 11.47
CA VAL A 84 8.73 0.11 10.77
C VAL A 84 7.25 -0.12 10.58
N GLU A 85 6.44 0.14 11.60
CA GLU A 85 4.99 0.02 11.53
C GLU A 85 4.41 0.96 10.47
N ILE A 86 4.75 2.25 10.50
CA ILE A 86 4.26 3.25 9.52
C ILE A 86 4.65 2.85 8.09
N VAL A 87 5.88 2.41 7.86
CA VAL A 87 6.34 2.02 6.53
C VAL A 87 5.63 0.74 6.07
N ARG A 88 5.40 -0.24 6.95
CA ARG A 88 4.63 -1.44 6.62
C ARG A 88 3.19 -1.11 6.27
N LEU A 89 2.53 -0.24 7.02
CA LEU A 89 1.16 0.20 6.74
C LEU A 89 1.09 1.01 5.43
N ALA A 90 2.09 1.86 5.16
CA ALA A 90 2.17 2.58 3.90
C ALA A 90 2.35 1.62 2.72
N ALA A 91 3.26 0.65 2.84
CA ALA A 91 3.48 -0.39 1.85
C ALA A 91 2.24 -1.27 1.64
N LEU A 92 1.46 -1.55 2.69
CA LEU A 92 0.22 -2.31 2.58
C LEU A 92 -0.83 -1.52 1.78
N LEU A 93 -1.03 -0.25 2.11
CA LEU A 93 -2.12 0.57 1.60
C LEU A 93 -1.81 1.33 0.31
N HIS A 94 -0.56 1.36 -0.16
CA HIS A 94 -0.13 2.21 -1.29
C HIS A 94 -1.03 2.09 -2.53
N ASP A 95 -1.49 0.88 -2.81
CA ASP A 95 -2.27 0.52 -3.99
C ASP A 95 -3.79 0.55 -3.79
N ILE A 96 -4.30 0.90 -2.60
CA ILE A 96 -5.75 0.82 -2.31
C ILE A 96 -6.60 1.75 -3.19
N GLY A 97 -6.01 2.86 -3.66
CA GLY A 97 -6.62 3.82 -4.57
C GLY A 97 -6.70 3.39 -6.03
N HIS A 98 -6.13 2.25 -6.42
CA HIS A 98 -6.16 1.81 -7.81
C HIS A 98 -7.56 1.38 -8.29
N GLY A 99 -7.89 1.80 -9.51
CA GLY A 99 -9.05 1.35 -10.27
C GLY A 99 -8.79 0.03 -11.04
N PRO A 100 -9.83 -0.53 -11.68
CA PRO A 100 -9.67 -1.66 -12.59
C PRO A 100 -8.82 -1.29 -13.81
N PHE A 101 -8.10 -2.25 -14.39
CA PHE A 101 -7.22 -2.03 -15.56
C PHE A 101 -6.07 -1.03 -15.32
N SER A 102 -5.63 -0.87 -14.06
CA SER A 102 -4.46 -0.06 -13.68
C SER A 102 -4.51 1.33 -14.32
N HIS A 103 -3.54 1.69 -15.17
CA HIS A 103 -3.44 3.03 -15.77
C HIS A 103 -4.59 3.45 -16.68
N VAL A 104 -5.38 2.51 -17.21
CA VAL A 104 -6.58 2.87 -17.99
C VAL A 104 -7.59 3.56 -17.08
N SER A 105 -7.74 3.08 -15.83
CA SER A 105 -8.59 3.76 -14.85
C SER A 105 -8.02 5.11 -14.42
N ASP A 106 -6.70 5.23 -14.29
CA ASP A 106 -6.06 6.50 -13.93
C ASP A 106 -6.36 7.60 -14.96
N TYR A 107 -6.44 7.25 -16.25
CA TYR A 107 -6.87 8.19 -17.29
C TYR A 107 -8.30 8.70 -17.08
N LEU A 108 -9.24 7.80 -16.81
CA LEU A 108 -10.65 8.16 -16.58
C LEU A 108 -10.82 8.91 -15.25
N LEU A 109 -10.19 8.44 -14.18
CA LEU A 109 -10.16 9.10 -12.88
C LEU A 109 -9.59 10.50 -13.03
N GLY A 110 -8.42 10.67 -13.64
CA GLY A 110 -7.80 11.97 -13.89
C GLY A 110 -8.64 12.94 -14.73
N LYS A 111 -9.63 12.44 -15.49
CA LYS A 111 -10.56 13.26 -16.27
C LYS A 111 -11.81 13.68 -15.49
N TYR A 112 -12.27 12.85 -14.56
CA TYR A 112 -13.59 13.00 -13.93
C TYR A 112 -13.56 13.10 -12.40
N TYR A 113 -12.39 13.04 -11.77
CA TYR A 113 -12.27 13.18 -10.33
C TYR A 113 -12.63 14.60 -9.87
N ASP A 114 -13.16 14.68 -8.65
CA ASP A 114 -13.40 15.97 -8.01
C ASP A 114 -12.06 16.59 -7.61
N LYS A 115 -11.61 17.56 -8.41
CA LYS A 115 -10.39 18.32 -8.15
C LYS A 115 -10.45 19.09 -6.83
N ALA A 116 -11.63 19.48 -6.36
CA ALA A 116 -11.77 20.19 -5.08
C ALA A 116 -11.49 19.26 -3.89
N THR A 117 -11.81 17.97 -4.02
CA THR A 117 -11.59 16.96 -2.98
C THR A 117 -10.17 16.40 -3.01
N VAL A 118 -9.68 16.02 -4.19
CA VAL A 118 -8.42 15.26 -4.33
C VAL A 118 -7.22 16.17 -4.68
N GLY A 119 -7.47 17.40 -5.15
CA GLY A 119 -6.45 18.36 -5.55
C GLY A 119 -5.79 18.05 -6.91
N GLU A 120 -5.17 19.06 -7.53
CA GLU A 120 -4.56 18.91 -8.85
C GLU A 120 -3.27 18.08 -8.82
N THR A 121 -3.10 17.15 -9.77
CA THR A 121 -1.93 16.26 -9.83
C THR A 121 -1.65 15.78 -11.25
N PRO A 122 -0.39 15.47 -11.60
CA PRO A 122 -0.10 14.70 -12.80
C PRO A 122 -0.93 13.40 -12.82
N ARG A 123 -1.46 13.04 -14.00
CA ARG A 123 -2.34 11.87 -14.14
C ARG A 123 -1.74 10.58 -13.59
N GLU A 124 -0.43 10.41 -13.75
CA GLU A 124 0.32 9.23 -13.31
C GLU A 124 0.32 9.04 -11.78
N LYS A 125 -0.01 10.09 -11.02
CA LYS A 125 -0.06 10.08 -9.54
C LYS A 125 -1.48 10.18 -8.98
N ILE A 126 -2.51 10.02 -9.81
CA ILE A 126 -3.90 10.19 -9.34
C ILE A 126 -4.28 9.14 -8.29
N HIS A 127 -3.87 7.88 -8.48
CA HIS A 127 -4.19 6.79 -7.56
C HIS A 127 -3.52 7.00 -6.20
N GLU A 128 -2.33 7.60 -6.13
CA GLU A 128 -1.68 7.97 -4.85
C GLU A 128 -2.54 8.94 -4.04
N LYS A 129 -3.08 9.97 -4.71
CA LYS A 129 -3.95 10.94 -4.04
C LYS A 129 -5.28 10.34 -3.63
N VAL A 130 -5.85 9.46 -4.46
CA VAL A 130 -7.05 8.69 -4.11
C VAL A 130 -6.76 7.76 -2.91
N THR A 131 -5.59 7.13 -2.86
CA THR A 131 -5.16 6.34 -1.70
C THR A 131 -5.12 7.21 -0.44
N VAL A 132 -4.51 8.39 -0.50
CA VAL A 132 -4.46 9.32 0.65
C VAL A 132 -5.85 9.79 1.06
N ASP A 133 -6.74 10.06 0.11
CA ASP A 133 -8.13 10.41 0.38
C ASP A 133 -8.87 9.26 1.11
N ILE A 134 -8.74 8.03 0.62
CA ILE A 134 -9.29 6.83 1.26
C ILE A 134 -8.78 6.70 2.70
N ILE A 135 -7.47 6.85 2.91
CA ILE A 135 -6.85 6.71 4.24
C ILE A 135 -7.39 7.74 5.23
N ASN A 136 -7.60 8.98 4.79
CA ASN A 136 -8.00 10.07 5.67
C ASN A 136 -9.51 10.13 5.89
N ASN A 137 -10.30 9.86 4.85
CA ASN A 137 -11.72 10.19 4.82
C ASN A 137 -12.65 8.98 4.85
N LEU A 138 -12.18 7.78 4.44
CA LEU A 138 -13.03 6.60 4.47
C LEU A 138 -13.05 5.99 5.88
N GLU A 139 -14.18 6.11 6.58
CA GLU A 139 -14.33 5.75 7.99
C GLU A 139 -13.80 4.34 8.33
N VAL A 140 -14.09 3.34 7.48
CA VAL A 140 -13.65 1.95 7.69
C VAL A 140 -12.12 1.77 7.70
N ILE A 141 -11.37 2.69 7.08
CA ILE A 141 -9.91 2.71 7.09
C ILE A 141 -9.40 3.71 8.12
N SER A 142 -9.92 4.94 8.09
CA SER A 142 -9.45 6.05 8.91
C SER A 142 -9.61 5.81 10.41
N SER A 143 -10.62 5.04 10.83
CA SER A 143 -10.83 4.65 12.24
C SER A 143 -9.82 3.63 12.75
N LEU A 144 -9.22 2.84 11.85
CA LEU A 144 -8.21 1.84 12.18
C LEU A 144 -6.80 2.43 12.26
N LEU A 145 -6.61 3.71 11.94
CA LEU A 145 -5.32 4.37 11.90
C LEU A 145 -5.27 5.57 12.86
N THR A 146 -4.19 5.67 13.63
CA THR A 146 -3.92 6.86 14.44
C THR A 146 -3.61 8.08 13.58
N THR A 147 -3.74 9.28 14.15
CA THR A 147 -3.38 10.53 13.44
C THR A 147 -1.94 10.52 12.95
N ASN A 148 -0.99 10.03 13.75
CA ASN A 148 0.41 9.96 13.38
C ASN A 148 0.65 8.97 12.23
N GLN A 149 0.00 7.80 12.26
CA GLN A 149 0.05 6.83 11.17
C GLN A 149 -0.50 7.43 9.87
N LYS A 150 -1.67 8.08 9.90
CA LYS A 150 -2.26 8.74 8.72
C LYS A 150 -1.32 9.76 8.08
N ILE A 151 -0.69 10.62 8.90
CA ILE A 151 0.28 11.61 8.43
C ILE A 151 1.52 10.92 7.84
N GLY A 152 2.09 9.94 8.54
CA GLY A 152 3.28 9.23 8.11
C GLY A 152 3.07 8.47 6.79
N ILE A 153 1.98 7.72 6.70
CA ILE A 153 1.60 6.97 5.50
C ILE A 153 1.39 7.91 4.32
N SER A 154 0.64 9.00 4.51
CA SER A 154 0.37 9.96 3.43
C SER A 154 1.65 10.58 2.87
N LYS A 155 2.62 10.93 3.73
CA LYS A 155 3.92 11.46 3.30
C LYS A 155 4.72 10.46 2.47
N ILE A 156 4.74 9.18 2.88
CA ILE A 156 5.45 8.12 2.16
C ILE A 156 4.82 7.91 0.77
N ILE A 157 3.50 7.81 0.71
CA ILE A 157 2.77 7.53 -0.53
C ILE A 157 2.93 8.68 -1.53
N LEU A 158 2.82 9.94 -1.08
CA LEU A 158 3.00 11.10 -1.95
C LEU A 158 4.47 11.37 -2.33
N GLY A 159 5.41 10.73 -1.63
CA GLY A 159 6.86 10.97 -1.82
C GLY A 159 7.36 12.27 -1.17
N ASP A 160 6.65 12.78 -0.15
CA ASP A 160 6.99 13.99 0.59
C ASP A 160 7.78 13.70 1.88
N SER A 161 8.29 12.48 2.06
CA SER A 161 9.13 12.11 3.20
C SER A 161 10.59 12.50 2.98
N SER A 162 11.23 13.07 4.01
CA SER A 162 12.65 13.44 3.99
C SER A 162 13.61 12.25 3.86
N ARG A 163 13.12 11.03 4.15
CA ARG A 163 13.77 9.76 3.84
C ARG A 163 12.99 9.13 2.67
N ASP A 164 13.58 9.10 1.48
CA ASP A 164 12.94 8.59 0.25
C ASP A 164 12.91 7.05 0.24
N TYR A 165 12.02 6.46 1.05
CA TYR A 165 11.76 5.01 1.03
C TYR A 165 10.94 4.58 -0.20
N ARG A 166 10.45 5.54 -1.00
CA ARG A 166 9.50 5.29 -2.07
C ARG A 166 10.13 4.57 -3.26
N ARG A 167 11.34 4.98 -3.64
CA ARG A 167 12.11 4.30 -4.70
C ARG A 167 12.41 2.84 -4.40
N ASP A 168 12.46 2.46 -3.12
CA ASP A 168 12.70 1.08 -2.72
C ASP A 168 11.39 0.27 -2.66
N ILE A 169 10.27 0.89 -2.29
CA ILE A 169 8.98 0.19 -2.22
C ILE A 169 8.45 -0.18 -3.62
N GLU A 170 8.52 0.71 -4.61
CA GLU A 170 7.97 0.44 -5.96
C GLU A 170 8.92 -0.39 -6.85
N ARG A 171 10.22 -0.46 -6.53
CA ARG A 171 11.23 -1.09 -7.39
C ARG A 171 11.56 -2.53 -7.02
N TYR A 172 11.21 -2.95 -5.80
CA TYR A 172 11.45 -4.30 -5.29
C TYR A 172 10.16 -5.12 -5.08
N CYS A 173 9.02 -4.62 -5.56
CA CYS A 173 7.72 -5.30 -5.57
C CYS A 173 7.18 -5.40 -6.99
#